data_AF-A0A0R1QD97-F1
#
_entry.id   AF-A0A0R1QD97-F1
#
_cell.length_a   1.000
_cell.length_b   1.000
_cell.length_c   1.000
_cell.angle_alpha   90.00
_cell.angle_beta   90.00
_cell.angle_gamma   90.00
#
_symmetry.space_group_name_H-M   'P 1'
#
loop_
_entity.id
_entity.type
_entity.pdbx_description
1 polymer ?
#
loop_
_entity_poly.entity_id
_entity_poly.type
_entity_poly.pdbx_seq_one_letter_code
_entity_poly.pdbx_strand_id
1 'polypeptide(L)'
;MNLGWARKQEIPLQFAHEFSHVLADGTDNVQYTRTPTDPEEAAATRGAIDILVECYVPNDTPQSMFNVADFVNEFMIPMGYEENVWRAAKRLLPAE
;
A
#
# COMPACT_ATOMS: atom_id res chain seq x y z
N MET A 1 -13.84 -11.26 2.14
CA MET A 1 -14.08 -9.85 1.73
C MET A 1 -15.45 -9.40 2.20
N ASN A 2 -15.50 -8.29 2.95
CA ASN A 2 -16.76 -7.71 3.46
C ASN A 2 -17.44 -6.90 2.34
N LEU A 3 -18.67 -7.22 1.94
CA LEU A 3 -19.38 -6.51 0.86
C LEU A 3 -19.99 -5.16 1.31
N GLY A 4 -19.80 -4.77 2.57
CA GLY A 4 -20.27 -3.50 3.18
C GLY A 4 -19.21 -2.41 3.25
N TRP A 5 -18.48 -2.17 2.16
CA TRP A 5 -17.38 -1.20 2.13
C TRP A 5 -17.87 0.26 2.25
N ALA A 6 -17.81 0.80 3.47
CA ALA A 6 -18.21 2.18 3.76
C ALA A 6 -17.36 3.23 3.03
N ARG A 7 -16.11 2.90 2.69
CA ARG A 7 -15.16 3.79 2.01
C ARG A 7 -14.51 3.04 0.86
N LYS A 8 -14.99 3.32 -0.35
CA LYS A 8 -14.54 2.62 -1.56
C LYS A 8 -13.07 2.88 -1.89
N GLN A 9 -12.52 4.00 -1.44
CA GLN A 9 -11.10 4.32 -1.60
C GLN A 9 -10.17 3.40 -0.81
N GLU A 10 -10.67 2.66 0.19
CA GLU A 10 -9.85 1.68 0.94
C GLU A 10 -9.72 0.34 0.22
N ILE A 11 -10.54 0.12 -0.82
CA ILE A 11 -10.59 -1.14 -1.57
C ILE A 11 -9.25 -1.49 -2.21
N PRO A 12 -8.58 -0.57 -2.94
CA PRO A 12 -7.30 -0.90 -3.56
C PRO A 12 -6.26 -1.33 -2.53
N LEU A 13 -6.19 -0.64 -1.39
CA LEU A 13 -5.27 -1.00 -0.30
C LEU A 13 -5.60 -2.38 0.29
N GLN A 14 -6.88 -2.68 0.54
CA GLN A 14 -7.29 -4.00 1.04
C GLN A 14 -6.92 -5.12 0.07
N PHE A 15 -7.14 -4.93 -1.24
CA PHE A 15 -6.73 -5.94 -2.22
C PHE A 15 -5.22 -6.10 -2.32
N ALA A 16 -4.48 -4.99 -2.38
CA ALA A 16 -3.03 -5.03 -2.44
C ALA A 16 -2.42 -5.65 -1.17
N HIS A 17 -3.06 -5.48 -0.01
CA HIS A 17 -2.69 -6.12 1.26
C HIS A 17 -2.81 -7.63 1.20
N GLU A 18 -3.98 -8.15 0.81
CA GLU A 18 -4.14 -9.60 0.71
C GLU A 18 -3.28 -10.20 -0.42
N PHE A 19 -3.02 -9.43 -1.49
CA PHE A 19 -2.09 -9.85 -2.54
C PHE A 19 -0.64 -9.91 -2.04
N SER A 20 -0.24 -8.95 -1.20
CA SER A 20 1.07 -8.94 -0.53
C SER A 20 1.28 -10.19 0.32
N HIS A 21 0.25 -10.63 1.06
CA HIS A 21 0.27 -11.91 1.79
C HIS A 21 0.52 -13.11 0.88
N VAL A 22 -0.16 -13.17 -0.28
CA VAL A 22 0.03 -14.24 -1.27
C VAL A 22 1.45 -14.24 -1.83
N LEU A 23 2.03 -13.07 -2.11
CA LEU A 23 3.40 -12.96 -2.64
C LEU A 23 4.47 -13.32 -1.61
N ALA A 24 4.17 -13.17 -0.31
CA ALA A 24 5.10 -13.43 0.78
C ALA A 24 5.13 -14.91 1.23
N ASP A 25 4.39 -15.81 0.55
CA ASP A 25 4.18 -17.21 0.97
C ASP A 25 3.74 -17.33 2.45
N GLY A 26 3.01 -16.33 2.95
CA GLY A 26 2.61 -16.22 4.35
C GLY A 26 1.77 -17.42 4.81
N THR A 27 2.03 -17.91 6.02
CA THR A 27 1.44 -19.14 6.57
C THR A 27 0.11 -18.93 7.31
N ASP A 28 -0.37 -17.69 7.46
CA ASP A 28 -1.47 -17.36 8.36
C ASP A 28 -2.66 -16.62 7.72
N ASN A 29 -3.76 -16.52 8.48
CA ASN A 29 -5.08 -16.09 8.06
C ASN A 29 -5.10 -14.70 7.38
N VAL A 30 -5.50 -14.69 6.11
CA VAL A 30 -5.84 -13.54 5.23
C VAL A 30 -6.88 -12.61 5.89
N GLN A 31 -6.45 -11.75 6.82
CA GLN A 31 -7.31 -10.82 7.55
C GLN A 31 -6.71 -9.42 7.65
N TYR A 32 -6.97 -8.58 6.66
CA TYR A 32 -6.66 -7.15 6.71
C TYR A 32 -7.17 -6.48 8.01
N THR A 33 -6.27 -5.77 8.67
CA THR A 33 -6.59 -4.85 9.77
C THR A 33 -6.03 -3.45 9.51
N ARG A 34 -6.83 -2.41 9.78
CA ARG A 34 -6.42 -1.01 9.55
C ARG A 34 -5.29 -0.55 10.49
N THR A 35 -5.23 -1.14 11.67
CA THR A 35 -4.16 -0.89 12.65
C THR A 35 -3.41 -2.21 12.83
N PRO A 36 -2.20 -2.35 12.27
CA PRO A 36 -1.46 -3.59 12.35
C PRO A 36 -1.03 -3.80 13.80
N THR A 37 -1.56 -4.84 14.43
CA THR A 37 -1.13 -5.33 15.74
C THR A 37 -0.10 -6.44 15.63
N ASP A 38 0.14 -6.93 14.41
CA ASP A 38 1.01 -8.05 14.07
C ASP A 38 2.10 -7.63 13.06
N PRO A 39 3.38 -8.04 13.23
CA PRO A 39 4.44 -7.82 12.25
C PRO A 39 4.12 -8.27 10.82
N GLU A 40 3.40 -9.38 10.64
CA GLU A 40 3.02 -9.91 9.33
C GLU A 40 2.00 -8.99 8.64
N GLU A 41 0.95 -8.58 9.36
CA GLU A 41 -0.02 -7.58 8.87
C GLU A 41 0.68 -6.26 8.52
N ALA A 42 1.63 -5.81 9.33
CA ALA A 42 2.41 -4.63 9.02
C ALA A 42 3.28 -4.82 7.75
N ALA A 43 3.82 -6.02 7.54
CA ALA A 43 4.58 -6.35 6.33
C ALA A 43 3.67 -6.39 5.10
N ALA A 44 2.48 -6.97 5.23
CA ALA A 44 1.47 -6.99 4.19
C ALA A 44 1.06 -5.58 3.77
N THR A 45 0.79 -4.67 4.72
CA THR A 45 0.50 -3.26 4.42
C THR A 45 1.66 -2.57 3.69
N ARG A 46 2.91 -2.87 4.06
CA ARG A 46 4.09 -2.32 3.35
C ARG A 46 4.18 -2.81 1.92
N GLY A 47 4.02 -4.12 1.68
CA GLY A 47 4.01 -4.65 0.32
C GLY A 47 2.81 -4.17 -0.49
N ALA A 48 1.66 -3.92 0.16
CA ALA A 48 0.50 -3.29 -0.48
C ALA A 48 0.83 -1.89 -1.01
N ILE A 49 1.53 -1.09 -0.21
CA ILE A 49 2.00 0.24 -0.62
C ILE A 49 2.94 0.12 -1.82
N ASP A 50 3.87 -0.82 -1.82
CA ASP A 50 4.78 -1.04 -2.95
C ASP A 50 4.02 -1.35 -4.24
N ILE A 51 3.08 -2.31 -4.19
CA ILE A 51 2.22 -2.68 -5.32
C ILE A 51 1.44 -1.46 -5.84
N LEU A 52 0.86 -0.67 -4.94
CA LEU A 52 0.06 0.49 -5.32
C LEU A 52 0.92 1.61 -5.90
N VAL A 53 2.14 1.83 -5.43
CA VAL A 53 3.07 2.83 -6.01
C VAL A 53 3.39 2.49 -7.46
N GLU A 54 3.71 1.23 -7.76
CA GLU A 54 3.98 0.76 -9.13
C GLU A 54 2.75 0.89 -10.05
N CYS A 55 1.54 0.81 -9.50
CA CYS A 55 0.30 0.93 -10.26
C CYS A 55 -0.21 2.37 -10.40
N TYR A 56 0.22 3.29 -9.54
CA TYR A 56 -0.36 4.64 -9.45
C TYR A 56 0.15 5.59 -10.55
N VAL A 57 1.42 5.46 -10.93
CA VAL A 57 2.06 6.32 -11.92
C VAL A 57 2.75 5.49 -13.01
N PRO A 58 2.93 6.04 -14.23
CA PRO A 58 3.77 5.41 -15.25
C PRO A 58 5.18 5.10 -14.71
N ASN A 59 5.76 3.97 -15.14
CA ASN A 59 7.06 3.48 -14.67
C ASN A 59 8.24 4.46 -14.86
N ASP A 60 8.10 5.42 -15.78
CA ASP A 60 9.10 6.45 -16.09
C ASP A 60 8.86 7.77 -15.32
N THR A 61 7.89 7.82 -14.41
CA THR A 61 7.59 9.01 -13.61
C THR A 61 8.72 9.28 -12.61
N PRO A 62 9.41 10.43 -12.69
CA PRO A 62 10.46 10.77 -11.74
C PRO A 62 9.95 10.88 -10.31
N GLN A 63 10.81 10.54 -9.34
CA GLN A 63 10.49 10.69 -7.91
C GLN A 63 9.98 12.09 -7.55
N SER A 64 10.48 13.16 -8.17
CA SER A 64 10.08 14.54 -7.90
C SER A 64 8.66 14.87 -8.34
N MET A 65 8.03 14.05 -9.19
CA MET A 65 6.63 14.22 -9.61
C MET A 65 5.64 13.44 -8.73
N PHE A 66 6.14 12.61 -7.81
CA PHE A 66 5.28 11.81 -6.93
C PHE A 66 4.86 12.59 -5.69
N ASN A 67 3.58 12.92 -5.59
CA ASN A 67 3.02 13.57 -4.41
C ASN A 67 2.49 12.54 -3.41
N VAL A 68 3.22 12.38 -2.30
CA VAL A 68 2.84 11.46 -1.22
C VAL A 68 1.49 11.80 -0.60
N ALA A 69 1.15 13.08 -0.45
CA ALA A 69 -0.12 13.47 0.15
C ALA A 69 -1.31 13.08 -0.74
N ASP A 70 -1.17 13.23 -2.07
CA ASP A 70 -2.21 12.83 -3.02
C ASP A 70 -2.39 11.30 -3.00
N PHE A 71 -1.28 10.55 -3.01
CA PHE A 71 -1.31 9.08 -2.93
C PHE A 71 -1.97 8.58 -1.63
N VAL A 72 -1.60 9.14 -0.48
CA VAL A 72 -2.15 8.78 0.83
C VAL A 72 -3.66 9.00 0.87
N ASN A 73 -4.13 10.12 0.31
CA ASN A 73 -5.55 10.44 0.28
C ASN A 73 -6.33 9.57 -0.73
N GLU A 74 -5.76 9.30 -1.91
CA GLU A 74 -6.40 8.51 -2.96
C GLU A 74 -6.67 7.07 -2.49
N PHE A 75 -5.70 6.44 -1.84
CA PHE A 75 -5.81 5.05 -1.37
C PHE A 75 -6.18 4.92 0.12
N MET A 76 -6.50 6.04 0.78
CA MET A 76 -6.85 6.09 2.20
C MET A 76 -5.84 5.36 3.10
N ILE A 77 -4.55 5.55 2.81
CA ILE A 77 -3.44 4.92 3.54
C ILE A 77 -3.59 5.26 5.03
N PRO A 78 -3.49 4.27 5.94
CA PRO A 78 -3.60 4.49 7.37
C PRO A 78 -2.55 5.48 7.87
N MET A 79 -2.94 6.31 8.85
CA MET A 79 -2.03 7.23 9.51
C MET A 79 -0.84 6.47 10.12
N GLY A 80 0.37 6.98 9.94
CA GLY A 80 1.63 6.35 10.37
C GLY A 80 2.35 5.56 9.26
N TYR A 81 1.75 5.42 8.08
CA TYR A 81 2.36 4.78 6.91
C TYR A 81 2.91 5.77 5.87
N GLU A 82 2.84 7.07 6.12
CA GLU A 82 3.31 8.11 5.19
C GLU A 82 4.80 7.96 4.90
N GLU A 83 5.61 7.62 5.91
CA GLU A 83 7.02 7.34 5.72
C GLU A 83 7.27 6.11 4.83
N ASN A 84 6.42 5.09 4.93
CA ASN A 84 6.50 3.91 4.08
C ASN A 84 6.20 4.24 2.62
N VAL A 85 5.23 5.12 2.37
CA VAL A 85 4.95 5.63 1.02
C VAL A 85 6.15 6.39 0.47
N TRP A 86 6.76 7.29 1.26
CA TRP A 86 7.99 7.98 0.86
C TRP A 86 9.13 7.02 0.50
N ARG A 87 9.37 6.01 1.33
CA ARG A 87 10.42 5.01 1.11
C ARG A 87 10.14 4.15 -0.12
N ALA A 88 8.88 3.78 -0.35
CA ALA A 88 8.45 3.04 -1.53
C ALA A 88 8.69 3.85 -2.81
N ALA A 89 8.21 5.10 -2.87
CA ALA A 89 8.44 5.99 -4.02
C ALA A 89 9.93 6.16 -4.33
N LYS A 90 10.77 6.36 -3.29
CA LYS A 90 12.22 6.50 -3.45
C LYS A 90 12.91 5.23 -3.99
N ARG A 91 12.37 4.06 -3.69
CA ARG A 91 12.93 2.77 -4.11
C ARG A 91 12.46 2.37 -5.50
N LEU A 92 11.19 2.64 -5.82
CA LEU A 92 10.49 2.07 -6.98
C LEU A 92 10.45 3.02 -8.17
N LEU A 93 10.46 4.33 -7.94
CA LEU A 93 10.44 5.32 -9.02
C LEU A 93 11.85 5.74 -9.41
N PRO A 94 12.09 6.07 -10.69
CA PRO A 94 13.40 6.52 -11.15
C PRO A 94 13.87 7.78 -10.43
N ALA A 95 15.15 7.77 -10.04
CA ALA A 95 15.85 8.98 -9.63
C ALA A 95 16.04 9.91 -10.84
N GLU A 96 16.27 11.19 -10.57
CA GLU A 96 16.55 12.21 -11.60
C GLU A 96 17.81 11.90 -12.42
#